data_AF-A0A834C458-F1
#
_entry.id   AF-A0A834C458-F1
#
_cell.length_a   1.000
_cell.length_b   1.000
_cell.length_c   1.000
_cell.angle_alpha   90.00
_cell.angle_beta   90.00
_cell.angle_gamma   90.00
#
_symmetry.space_group_name_H-M   'P 1'
#
loop_
_entity.id
_entity.type
_entity.pdbx_description
1 polymer ?
#
loop_
_entity_poly.entity_id
_entity_poly.type
_entity_poly.pdbx_seq_one_letter_code
_entity_poly.pdbx_strand_id
1 'polypeptide(L)' 'DVDLATGQTIEQMTMGVYAVRHEGADSTEAPEDVGVVIEGCTVLEALSDVAKGCALLLGLIYSLNLQYPKDLKHTFDFFK' A
#
# COMPACT_ATOMS: atom_id res chain seq x y z
N ASP A 1 -21.74 0.68 -2.25
CA ASP A 1 -21.48 -0.07 -1.01
C ASP A 1 -20.00 -0.39 -0.83
N VAL A 2 -19.34 -0.97 -1.84
CA VAL A 2 -17.89 -1.28 -1.86
C VAL A 2 -16.93 -0.08 -1.83
N ASP A 3 -17.34 1.10 -2.33
CA ASP A 3 -16.52 2.32 -2.34
C ASP A 3 -16.31 2.92 -0.93
N LEU A 4 -17.35 2.85 -0.08
CA LEU A 4 -17.30 3.35 1.29
C LEU A 4 -16.39 2.48 2.18
N ALA A 5 -16.43 1.16 1.99
CA ALA A 5 -15.62 0.21 2.76
C ALA A 5 -14.11 0.36 2.47
N THR A 6 -13.73 0.64 1.22
CA THR A 6 -12.34 0.84 0.81
C THR A 6 -11.79 2.15 1.38
N GLY A 7 -12.55 3.26 1.28
CA GLY A 7 -12.17 4.55 1.87
C GLY A 7 -12.03 4.48 3.39
N GLN A 8 -12.97 3.82 4.08
CA GLN A 8 -12.90 3.64 5.54
C GLN A 8 -11.71 2.77 5.99
N THR A 9 -11.26 1.84 5.15
CA THR A 9 -10.08 1.01 5.45
C THR A 9 -8.79 1.79 5.24
N ILE A 10 -8.72 2.63 4.21
CA ILE A 10 -7.57 3.50 3.94
C ILE A 10 -7.39 4.51 5.08
N GLU A 11 -8.46 5.19 5.52
CA GLU A 11 -8.41 6.16 6.62
C GLU A 11 -7.90 5.58 7.95
N GLN A 12 -8.08 4.28 8.17
CA GLN A 12 -7.62 3.58 9.37
C GLN A 12 -6.21 2.97 9.22
N MET A 13 -5.61 2.99 8.03
CA MET A 13 -4.27 2.46 7.80
C MET A 13 -3.20 3.42 8.30
N THR A 14 -2.34 2.93 9.19
CA THR A 14 -1.11 3.64 9.57
C THR A 14 -0.13 3.75 8.41
N MET A 15 0.14 2.66 7.70
CA MET A 15 0.99 2.64 6.50
C MET A 15 0.69 1.39 5.67
N GLY A 16 0.67 1.48 4.35
CA GLY A 16 0.41 0.34 3.50
C GLY A 16 0.46 0.63 2.00
N VAL A 17 0.34 -0.43 1.20
CA VAL A 17 0.17 -0.36 -0.25
C VAL A 17 -1.22 -0.92 -0.57
N TYR A 18 -2.01 -0.19 -1.34
CA TYR A 18 -3.30 -0.65 -1.83
C TYR A 18 -3.25 -0.85 -3.35
N ALA A 19 -4.13 -1.70 -3.87
CA ALA A 19 -4.25 -1.98 -5.28
C ALA A 19 -5.73 -1.99 -5.68
N VAL A 20 -6.10 -1.11 -6.61
CA VAL A 20 -7.43 -1.00 -7.17
C VAL A 20 -7.55 -1.95 -8.35
N ARG A 21 -8.66 -2.68 -8.42
CA ARG A 21 -9.00 -3.61 -9.50
C ARG A 21 -10.46 -3.39 -9.87
N HIS A 22 -10.80 -3.57 -11.15
CA HIS A 22 -12.19 -3.60 -11.53
C HIS A 22 -12.90 -4.83 -10.95
N GLU A 23 -14.22 -4.70 -10.84
CA GLU A 23 -15.08 -5.78 -10.40
C GLU A 23 -14.96 -6.98 -11.35
N GLY A 24 -14.72 -8.17 -10.80
CA GLY A 24 -14.55 -9.41 -11.56
C GLY A 24 -13.15 -9.68 -12.12
N ALA A 25 -12.16 -8.83 -11.84
CA ALA A 25 -10.76 -9.09 -12.19
C ALA A 25 -10.20 -10.27 -11.39
N ASP A 26 -9.48 -11.19 -12.06
CA ASP A 26 -8.75 -12.24 -11.37
C ASP A 26 -7.56 -11.67 -10.59
N SER A 27 -7.15 -12.37 -9.52
CA SER A 27 -6.01 -11.96 -8.69
C SER A 27 -4.66 -11.97 -9.42
N THR A 28 -4.61 -12.61 -10.59
CA THR A 28 -3.47 -12.67 -11.51
C THR A 28 -3.42 -11.49 -12.49
N GLU A 29 -4.51 -10.74 -12.63
CA GLU A 29 -4.56 -9.56 -13.49
C GLU A 29 -3.84 -8.37 -12.84
N ALA A 30 -3.24 -7.55 -13.69
CA ALA A 30 -2.56 -6.34 -13.24
C ALA A 30 -3.59 -5.39 -12.60
N PRO A 31 -3.28 -4.77 -11.45
CA PRO A 31 -4.15 -3.77 -10.85
C PRO A 31 -4.28 -2.54 -11.77
N GLU A 32 -5.46 -1.93 -11.76
CA GLU A 32 -5.74 -0.69 -12.50
C GLU A 32 -4.95 0.49 -11.93
N ASP A 33 -4.85 0.51 -10.60
CA ASP A 33 -4.05 1.48 -9.88
C ASP A 33 -3.43 0.84 -8.63
N VAL A 34 -2.28 1.36 -8.22
CA VAL A 34 -1.63 1.04 -6.97
C VAL A 34 -1.22 2.34 -6.30
N GLY A 35 -1.42 2.42 -5.00
CA GLY A 35 -1.01 3.58 -4.22
C GLY A 35 -0.39 3.20 -2.89
N VAL A 36 0.26 4.20 -2.27
CA VAL A 36 0.85 4.10 -0.94
C VAL A 36 0.06 5.01 -0.02
N VAL A 37 -0.34 4.48 1.13
CA VAL A 37 -1.01 5.23 2.20
C VAL A 37 -0.07 5.37 3.40
N ILE A 38 -0.08 6.54 4.02
CA ILE A 38 0.57 6.84 5.31
C ILE A 38 -0.42 7.64 6.15
N GLU A 39 -0.70 7.19 7.37
CA GLU A 39 -1.61 7.79 8.35
C GLU A 39 -2.97 8.18 7.74
N GLY A 40 -3.59 7.25 7.03
CA GLY A 40 -4.87 7.47 6.37
C GLY A 40 -4.82 8.28 5.08
N CYS A 41 -3.66 8.82 4.71
CA CYS A 41 -3.49 9.68 3.55
C CYS A 41 -2.79 8.95 2.40
N THR A 42 -3.39 8.95 1.21
CA THR A 42 -2.71 8.52 -0.01
C THR A 42 -1.58 9.50 -0.31
N VAL A 43 -0.33 9.02 -0.23
CA VAL A 43 0.87 9.81 -0.49
C VAL A 43 1.42 9.58 -1.89
N LEU A 44 1.09 8.44 -2.50
CA LEU A 44 1.43 8.08 -3.87
C LEU A 44 0.26 7.33 -4.51
N GLU A 45 0.02 7.57 -5.78
CA GLU A 45 -1.02 6.96 -6.61
C GLU A 45 -0.49 6.74 -8.03
N ALA A 46 -1.29 6.13 -8.91
CA ALA A 46 -0.94 5.84 -10.29
C ALA A 46 0.31 4.94 -10.41
N LEU A 47 0.56 4.08 -9.43
CA LEU A 47 1.67 3.14 -9.48
C LEU A 47 1.28 1.94 -10.34
N SER A 48 2.16 1.56 -11.27
CA SER A 48 1.88 0.49 -12.22
C SER A 48 1.97 -0.92 -11.63
N ASP A 49 2.49 -1.08 -10.41
CA ASP A 49 2.75 -2.39 -9.80
C ASP A 49 2.89 -2.28 -8.27
N VAL A 50 2.42 -3.30 -7.55
CA VAL A 50 2.51 -3.41 -6.09
C VAL A 50 3.95 -3.42 -5.60
N ALA A 51 4.88 -4.04 -6.33
CA ALA A 51 6.31 -4.06 -5.99
C ALA A 51 6.91 -2.65 -5.98
N LYS A 52 6.48 -1.78 -6.90
CA LYS A 52 6.90 -0.37 -6.90
C LYS A 52 6.32 0.36 -5.68
N GLY A 53 5.05 0.13 -5.36
CA GLY A 53 4.43 0.63 -4.13
C GLY A 53 5.21 0.22 -2.88
N CYS A 54 5.58 -1.05 -2.76
CA CYS A 54 6.36 -1.55 -1.63
C CYS A 54 7.75 -0.91 -1.54
N ALA A 55 8.46 -0.80 -2.67
CA ALA A 55 9.78 -0.17 -2.72
C ALA A 55 9.71 1.32 -2.33
N LEU A 56 8.70 2.04 -2.81
CA LEU A 56 8.49 3.45 -2.48
C LEU A 56 8.06 3.62 -1.03
N LEU A 57 7.19 2.77 -0.48
CA LEU A 57 6.85 2.79 0.94
C LEU A 57 8.09 2.60 1.82
N LEU A 58 8.98 1.66 1.49
CA LEU A 58 10.26 1.50 2.20
C LEU A 58 11.13 2.76 2.09
N GLY A 59 11.24 3.31 0.88
CA GLY A 59 11.99 4.54 0.62
C GLY A 59 11.44 5.72 1.42
N LEU A 60 10.12 5.87 1.53
CA LEU A 60 9.46 6.91 2.31
C LEU A 60 9.69 6.72 3.80
N ILE A 61 9.57 5.50 4.33
CA ILE A 61 9.87 5.22 5.74
C ILE A 61 11.30 5.63 6.08
N TYR A 62 12.26 5.28 5.21
CA TYR A 62 13.66 5.67 5.39
C TYR A 62 13.89 7.19 5.24
N SER A 63 13.36 7.80 4.18
CA SER A 63 13.60 9.21 3.85
C SER A 63 12.97 10.17 4.85
N LEU A 64 11.81 9.80 5.41
CA LEU A 64 11.08 10.59 6.40
C LEU A 64 11.41 10.17 7.84
N ASN A 65 12.34 9.23 8.03
CA ASN A 65 12.72 8.66 9.32
C ASN A 65 11.50 8.20 10.15
N LEU A 66 10.51 7.62 9.47
CA LEU A 66 9.31 7.10 10.13
C LEU A 66 9.67 5.84 10.91
N GLN A 67 8.98 5.62 12.03
CA GLN A 67 9.08 4.34 12.71
C GLN A 67 8.41 3.28 11.85
N TYR A 68 9.20 2.30 11.41
CA TYR A 68 8.66 1.15 10.69
C TYR A 68 7.58 0.46 11.54
N PRO A 69 6.36 0.29 11.01
CA PRO A 69 5.23 -0.11 11.85
C PRO A 69 5.43 -1.55 12.32
N LYS A 70 5.05 -1.81 13.57
CA LYS A 70 5.31 -3.11 14.24
C LYS A 70 4.67 -4.28 13.51
N ASP A 71 3.61 -4.04 12.75
CA ASP A 71 2.89 -5.06 11.98
C ASP A 71 3.57 -5.40 10.65
N LEU A 72 4.41 -4.50 10.12
CA LEU A 72 5.22 -4.76 8.94
C LEU A 72 6.59 -5.37 9.29
N LYS A 73 6.94 -5.56 10.57
CA LYS A 73 8.28 -6.01 11.03
C LYS A 73 8.80 -7.27 10.33
N HIS A 74 7.91 -8.10 9.78
CA HIS A 74 8.24 -9.34 9.08
C HIS A 74 8.43 -9.19 7.55
N THR A 75 8.16 -8.03 6.95
CA THR A 75 8.33 -7.82 5.49
C THR A 75 9.79 -8.03 5.04
N PHE A 76 10.76 -7.94 5.95
CA PHE A 76 12.19 -8.17 5.67
C PHE A 76 12.79 -9.41 6.34
N ASP A 77 11.99 -10.25 7.01
CA ASP A 77 12.49 -11.51 7.60
C ASP A 77 12.99 -12.51 6.52
N PHE A 78 12.73 -12.22 5.24
CA PHE A 78 13.20 -12.99 4.09
C PHE A 78 14.68 -12.75 3.70
N PHE A 79 15.33 -11.68 4.18
CA PHE A 79 16.74 -11.38 3.86
C PHE A 79 17.73 -11.90 4.94
N LYS A 80 17.50 -13.11 5.46
CA LYS A 80 18.41 -13.75 6.42
C LYS A 80 19.38 -14.70 5.74
#